data_AF-A0A7W9V061-F1
#
_entry.id   AF-A0A7W9V061-F1
#
_cell.length_a   1.000
_cell.length_b   1.000
_cell.length_c   1.000
_cell.angle_alpha   90.00
_cell.angle_beta   90.00
_cell.angle_gamma   90.00
#
_symmetry.space_group_name_H-M   'P 1'
#
loop_
_entity.id
_entity.type
_entity.pdbx_description
1 polymer ?
#
loop_
_entity_poly.entity_id
_entity_poly.type
_entity_poly.pdbx_seq_one_letter_code
_entity_poly.pdbx_strand_id
1 'polypeptide(L)'
;MHTENSEANLDGTELRKDLAAATPEEREAILRETVRTQLAGILSQSTIEDDSNFLENGLTSLTALELTRNLMTLTDVEIPLVAILEYPTPATLGNYLAEAYAAAASADPAVAGSGTD
;
A
#
# COMPACT_ATOMS: atom_id res chain seq x y z
N MET A 1 -0.21 18.01 28.59
CA MET A 1 1.06 17.27 28.39
C MET A 1 0.80 16.21 27.33
N HIS A 2 1.52 16.33 26.21
CA HIS A 2 1.75 15.37 25.12
C HIS A 2 0.55 14.73 24.42
N THR A 3 0.33 15.10 23.14
CA THR A 3 0.31 14.13 22.04
C THR A 3 0.52 14.90 20.72
N GLU A 4 1.79 15.14 20.35
CA GLU A 4 2.20 15.67 19.03
C GLU A 4 2.32 14.52 17.98
N ASN A 5 1.56 13.45 18.13
CA ASN A 5 1.70 12.23 17.32
C ASN A 5 0.40 11.82 16.59
N SER A 6 -0.57 12.73 16.47
CA SER A 6 -1.91 12.38 15.97
C SER A 6 -2.11 12.56 14.46
N GLU A 7 -1.22 13.26 13.74
CA GLU A 7 -1.45 13.58 12.32
C GLU A 7 -1.10 12.39 11.41
N ALA A 8 0.05 11.75 11.61
CA ALA A 8 0.50 10.63 10.77
C ALA A 8 -0.35 9.34 10.89
N ASN A 9 -1.09 9.16 12.00
CA ASN A 9 -1.97 8.00 12.18
C ASN A 9 -3.36 8.19 11.54
N LEU A 10 -3.74 9.44 11.26
CA LEU A 10 -5.00 9.76 10.57
C LEU A 10 -4.89 9.44 9.08
N ASP A 11 -3.74 9.71 8.46
CA ASP A 11 -3.50 9.46 7.03
C ASP A 11 -3.72 7.97 6.68
N GLY A 12 -3.16 7.04 7.45
CA GLY A 12 -3.36 5.61 7.25
C GLY A 12 -4.77 5.11 7.61
N THR A 13 -5.47 5.76 8.53
CA THR A 13 -6.83 5.36 8.93
C THR A 13 -7.88 5.82 7.92
N GLU A 14 -7.77 7.07 7.44
CA GLU A 14 -8.64 7.58 6.38
C GLU A 14 -8.37 6.86 5.05
N LEU A 15 -7.09 6.61 4.70
CA LEU A 15 -6.76 5.81 3.52
C LEU A 15 -7.46 4.44 3.52
N ARG A 16 -7.39 3.71 4.64
CA ARG A 16 -8.04 2.38 4.74
C ARG A 16 -9.56 2.46 4.60
N LYS A 17 -10.17 3.52 5.10
CA LYS A 17 -11.61 3.77 4.97
C LYS A 17 -12.00 4.06 3.52
N ASP A 18 -11.20 4.86 2.81
CA ASP A 18 -11.40 5.11 1.37
C ASP A 18 -11.23 3.82 0.56
N LEU A 19 -10.18 3.02 0.84
CA LEU A 19 -9.95 1.73 0.16
C LEU A 19 -11.09 0.72 0.38
N ALA A 20 -11.73 0.75 1.57
CA ALA A 20 -12.86 -0.11 1.91
C ALA A 20 -14.15 0.31 1.18
N ALA A 21 -14.35 1.61 0.95
CA ALA A 21 -15.52 2.15 0.24
C ALA A 21 -15.34 2.19 -1.29
N ALA A 22 -14.10 2.19 -1.78
CA ALA A 22 -13.74 2.27 -3.18
C ALA A 22 -14.10 1.01 -3.97
N THR A 23 -14.49 1.20 -5.24
CA THR A 23 -14.57 0.12 -6.23
C THR A 23 -13.17 -0.43 -6.56
N PRO A 24 -13.05 -1.61 -7.20
CA PRO A 24 -11.74 -2.17 -7.56
C PRO A 24 -10.86 -1.22 -8.38
N GLU A 25 -11.45 -0.49 -9.33
CA GLU A 25 -10.75 0.47 -10.18
C GLU A 25 -10.27 1.70 -9.39
N GLU A 26 -11.11 2.22 -8.50
CA GLU A 26 -10.75 3.33 -7.60
C GLU A 26 -9.68 2.93 -6.60
N ARG A 27 -9.78 1.71 -6.05
CA ARG A 27 -8.79 1.16 -5.10
C ARG A 27 -7.41 1.08 -5.74
N GLU A 28 -7.33 0.59 -6.98
CA GLU A 28 -6.08 0.57 -7.74
C GLU A 28 -5.51 1.98 -7.90
N ALA A 29 -6.34 2.96 -8.27
CA ALA A 29 -5.90 4.35 -8.44
C ALA A 29 -5.37 4.96 -7.13
N ILE A 30 -6.07 4.75 -6.01
CA ILE A 30 -5.68 5.25 -4.68
C ILE A 30 -4.35 4.61 -4.25
N LEU A 31 -4.20 3.29 -4.41
CA LEU A 31 -2.97 2.58 -4.03
C LEU A 31 -1.79 2.98 -4.91
N ARG A 32 -2.02 3.18 -6.21
CA ARG A 32 -1.01 3.67 -7.15
C ARG A 32 -0.51 5.06 -6.76
N GLU A 33 -1.42 5.98 -6.44
CA GLU A 33 -1.08 7.33 -5.98
C GLU A 33 -0.31 7.29 -4.64
N THR A 34 -0.73 6.42 -3.72
CA THR A 34 -0.03 6.18 -2.45
C THR A 34 1.41 5.72 -2.70
N VAL A 35 1.62 4.72 -3.56
CA VAL A 35 2.96 4.23 -3.92
C VAL A 35 3.82 5.36 -4.49
N ARG A 36 3.28 6.17 -5.41
CA ARG A 36 4.02 7.31 -6.00
C ARG A 36 4.42 8.33 -4.95
N THR A 37 3.52 8.66 -4.03
CA THR A 37 3.77 9.65 -2.97
C THR A 37 4.84 9.16 -2.00
N GLN A 38 4.76 7.90 -1.55
CA GLN A 38 5.76 7.31 -0.66
C GLN A 38 7.13 7.23 -1.33
N LEU A 39 7.16 6.84 -2.60
CA LEU A 39 8.39 6.76 -3.37
C LEU A 39 9.03 8.13 -3.63
N ALA A 40 8.22 9.14 -3.97
CA ALA A 40 8.64 10.52 -4.14
C ALA A 40 9.28 11.06 -2.85
N GLY A 41 8.66 10.79 -1.69
CA GLY A 41 9.20 11.17 -0.39
C GLY A 41 10.55 10.51 -0.08
N ILE A 42 10.66 9.19 -0.29
CA ILE A 42 11.88 8.42 -0.01
C ILE A 42 13.03 8.83 -0.94
N LEU A 43 12.75 9.03 -2.23
CA LEU A 43 13.75 9.44 -3.22
C LEU A 43 13.99 10.96 -3.25
N SER A 44 13.27 11.74 -2.42
CA SER A 44 13.28 13.20 -2.44
C SER A 44 13.02 13.80 -3.83
N GLN A 45 12.14 13.14 -4.61
CA GLN A 45 11.70 13.59 -5.92
C GLN A 45 10.33 14.28 -5.81
N SER A 46 10.05 15.22 -6.70
CA SER A 46 8.75 15.91 -6.70
C SER A 46 7.64 15.10 -7.37
N THR A 47 8.00 14.31 -8.38
CA THR A 47 7.05 13.53 -9.18
C THR A 47 7.71 12.23 -9.63
N ILE A 48 7.00 11.11 -9.51
CA ILE A 48 7.38 9.81 -10.06
C ILE A 48 6.40 9.46 -11.18
N GLU A 49 6.84 8.91 -12.31
CA GLU A 49 5.94 8.42 -13.39
C GLU A 49 5.36 7.02 -13.08
N ASP A 50 4.17 6.69 -13.59
CA ASP A 50 3.51 5.41 -13.32
C ASP A 50 4.26 4.18 -13.83
N ASP A 51 4.99 4.33 -14.93
CA ASP A 51 5.79 3.28 -15.58
C ASP A 51 7.27 3.38 -15.22
N SER A 52 7.63 4.28 -14.31
CA SER A 52 9.02 4.51 -13.92
C SER A 52 9.54 3.36 -13.07
N ASN A 53 10.64 2.73 -13.50
CA ASN A 53 11.24 1.62 -12.78
C ASN A 53 11.88 2.11 -11.47
N PHE A 54 11.54 1.48 -10.34
CA PHE A 54 12.05 1.90 -9.04
C PHE A 54 13.58 1.86 -8.96
N LEU A 55 14.20 0.83 -9.51
CA LEU A 55 15.65 0.66 -9.47
C LEU A 55 16.36 1.71 -10.32
N GLU A 56 15.79 2.06 -11.47
CA GLU A 56 16.32 3.13 -12.33
C GLU A 56 16.16 4.52 -11.69
N ASN A 57 15.11 4.71 -10.89
CA ASN A 57 14.89 5.93 -10.12
C ASN A 57 15.80 6.03 -8.87
N GLY A 58 16.64 5.02 -8.61
CA GLY A 58 17.60 5.02 -7.50
C GLY A 58 17.08 4.33 -6.23
N LEU A 59 16.00 3.56 -6.31
CA LEU A 59 15.56 2.72 -5.19
C LEU A 59 16.64 1.65 -4.88
N THR A 60 17.12 1.68 -3.64
CA THR A 60 18.05 0.71 -3.07
C THR A 60 17.31 -0.34 -2.22
N SER A 61 17.99 -1.41 -1.80
CA SER A 61 17.40 -2.42 -0.90
C SER A 61 16.87 -1.82 0.42
N LEU A 62 17.54 -0.79 0.95
CA LEU A 62 17.20 -0.17 2.23
C LEU A 62 15.94 0.70 2.08
N THR A 63 15.89 1.51 1.04
CA THR A 63 14.71 2.33 0.68
C THR A 63 13.54 1.47 0.20
N ALA A 64 13.80 0.32 -0.42
CA ALA A 64 12.76 -0.64 -0.78
C ALA A 64 12.07 -1.22 0.45
N LEU A 65 12.85 -1.59 1.48
CA LEU A 65 12.32 -2.04 2.75
C LEU A 65 11.53 -0.93 3.48
N GLU A 66 12.00 0.31 3.39
CA GLU A 66 11.26 1.45 3.94
C GLU A 66 9.94 1.68 3.22
N LEU A 67 9.93 1.61 1.89
CA LEU A 67 8.73 1.71 1.07
C LEU A 67 7.72 0.62 1.46
N THR A 68 8.13 -0.65 1.53
CA THR A 68 7.23 -1.74 1.91
C THR A 68 6.69 -1.54 3.32
N ARG A 69 7.54 -1.22 4.31
CA ARG A 69 7.09 -0.96 5.68
C ARG A 69 6.06 0.17 5.77
N ASN A 70 6.28 1.26 5.04
CA ASN A 70 5.36 2.38 5.04
C ASN A 70 4.03 2.01 4.39
N LEU A 71 4.06 1.30 3.26
CA LEU A 71 2.85 0.81 2.59
C LEU A 71 2.07 -0.18 3.45
N MET A 72 2.75 -1.11 4.13
CA MET A 72 2.12 -2.05 5.08
C MET A 72 1.42 -1.29 6.21
N THR A 73 2.05 -0.26 6.75
CA THR A 73 1.48 0.58 7.83
C THR A 73 0.24 1.34 7.37
N LEU A 74 0.24 1.82 6.13
CA LEU A 74 -0.86 2.58 5.55
C LEU A 74 -2.04 1.71 5.11
N THR A 75 -1.77 0.52 4.59
CA THR A 75 -2.78 -0.33 3.94
C THR A 75 -3.23 -1.53 4.77
N ASP A 76 -2.49 -1.88 5.84
CA ASP A 76 -2.66 -3.10 6.63
C ASP A 76 -2.45 -4.40 5.82
N VAL A 77 -1.86 -4.30 4.61
CA VAL A 77 -1.55 -5.44 3.75
C VAL A 77 -0.11 -5.89 3.97
N GLU A 78 0.11 -7.20 4.02
CA GLU A 78 1.46 -7.75 4.09
C GLU A 78 2.13 -7.70 2.71
N ILE A 79 3.25 -6.96 2.60
CA ILE A 79 3.96 -6.75 1.33
C ILE A 79 5.38 -7.32 1.46
N PRO A 80 5.68 -8.45 0.79
CA PRO A 80 7.02 -9.00 0.83
C PRO A 80 7.97 -8.16 -0.03
N LEU A 81 9.23 -8.03 0.39
CA LEU A 81 10.23 -7.23 -0.33
C LEU A 81 10.45 -7.71 -1.78
N VAL A 82 10.26 -9.01 -2.04
CA VAL A 82 10.34 -9.58 -3.38
C VAL A 82 9.30 -8.97 -4.34
N ALA A 83 8.15 -8.50 -3.84
CA ALA A 83 7.14 -7.84 -4.66
C ALA A 83 7.66 -6.55 -5.30
N ILE A 84 8.60 -5.83 -4.66
CA ILE A 84 9.25 -4.65 -5.26
C ILE A 84 10.09 -5.04 -6.48
N LEU A 85 10.62 -6.26 -6.50
CA LEU A 85 11.42 -6.78 -7.63
C LEU A 85 10.55 -7.36 -8.74
N GLU A 86 9.42 -7.99 -8.38
CA GLU A 86 8.45 -8.55 -9.33
C GLU A 86 7.57 -7.46 -9.97
N TYR A 87 7.26 -6.41 -9.22
CA TYR A 87 6.42 -5.29 -9.61
C TYR A 87 7.19 -3.97 -9.45
N PRO A 88 8.20 -3.70 -10.31
CA PRO A 88 9.16 -2.62 -10.12
C PRO A 88 8.64 -1.25 -10.57
N THR A 89 7.33 -1.08 -10.77
CA THR A 89 6.73 0.21 -11.19
C THR A 89 5.54 0.57 -10.32
N PRO A 90 5.21 1.86 -10.13
CA PRO A 90 4.04 2.25 -9.36
C PRO A 90 2.74 1.63 -9.86
N ALA A 91 2.56 1.55 -11.19
CA ALA A 91 1.38 0.93 -11.78
C ALA A 91 1.25 -0.56 -11.43
N THR A 92 2.33 -1.33 -11.59
CA THR A 92 2.30 -2.77 -11.32
C THR A 92 2.18 -3.08 -9.83
N LEU A 93 2.90 -2.32 -8.99
CA LEU A 93 2.82 -2.48 -7.54
C LEU A 93 1.44 -2.05 -7.00
N GLY A 94 0.87 -0.97 -7.51
CA GLY A 94 -0.47 -0.50 -7.12
C GLY A 94 -1.56 -1.52 -7.42
N ASN A 95 -1.50 -2.18 -8.58
CA ASN A 95 -2.41 -3.28 -8.92
C ASN A 95 -2.24 -4.48 -7.97
N TYR A 96 -1.00 -4.93 -7.76
CA TYR A 96 -0.70 -6.02 -6.81
C TYR A 96 -1.27 -5.73 -5.40
N LEU A 97 -1.14 -4.49 -4.91
CA LEU A 97 -1.69 -4.08 -3.63
C LEU A 97 -3.22 -4.10 -3.62
N ALA A 98 -3.87 -3.71 -4.72
CA ALA A 98 -5.33 -3.71 -4.81
C ALA A 98 -5.89 -5.13 -4.76
N GLU A 99 -5.23 -6.06 -5.46
CA GLU A 99 -5.54 -7.49 -5.41
C GLU A 99 -5.30 -8.08 -4.02
N ALA A 100 -4.14 -7.79 -3.42
CA ALA A 100 -3.79 -8.28 -2.09
C ALA A 100 -4.73 -7.75 -1.01
N TYR A 101 -5.11 -6.46 -1.07
CA TYR A 101 -6.12 -5.87 -0.19
C TYR A 101 -7.48 -6.52 -0.38
N ALA A 102 -7.92 -6.73 -1.62
CA ALA A 102 -9.20 -7.39 -1.91
C ALA A 102 -9.22 -8.83 -1.38
N ALA A 103 -8.12 -9.56 -1.53
CA ALA A 103 -7.95 -10.91 -1.00
C ALA A 103 -7.99 -10.92 0.53
N ALA A 104 -7.30 -9.99 1.21
CA ALA A 104 -7.32 -9.86 2.66
C ALA A 104 -8.71 -9.50 3.20
N ALA A 105 -9.41 -8.57 2.55
CA ALA A 105 -10.78 -8.19 2.91
C ALA A 105 -11.79 -9.33 2.70
N SER A 106 -11.53 -10.23 1.74
CA SER A 106 -12.35 -11.41 1.48
C SER A 106 -12.00 -12.60 2.40
N ALA A 107 -10.80 -12.59 2.98
CA ALA A 107 -10.28 -13.63 3.86
C ALA A 107 -10.74 -13.51 5.31
N ASP A 108 -11.68 -12.60 5.61
CA ASP A 108 -12.51 -12.64 6.82
C ASP A 108 -13.84 -13.36 6.53
N PRO A 109 -13.89 -14.72 6.58
CA PRO A 109 -15.14 -15.44 6.71
C PRO A 109 -15.45 -15.60 8.19
N ALA A 110 -16.03 -14.58 8.82
CA ALA A 110 -16.91 -14.79 9.96
C ALA A 110 -18.18 -15.56 9.53
N VAL A 111 -18.04 -16.79 9.04
CA VAL A 111 -19.10 -17.80 8.84
C VAL A 111 -18.49 -19.17 8.51
N ALA A 112 -17.99 -19.84 9.54
CA ALA A 112 -18.05 -21.31 9.65
C ALA A 112 -18.22 -21.73 11.12
N GLY A 113 -18.97 -20.95 11.89
CA GLY A 113 -19.58 -21.38 13.14
C GLY A 113 -21.01 -21.84 12.88
N SER A 114 -21.18 -22.97 12.18
CA SER A 114 -22.46 -23.69 12.22
C SER A 114 -22.30 -24.83 13.21
N GLY A 115 -22.75 -24.58 14.45
CA GLY A 115 -23.06 -25.65 15.39
C GLY A 115 -24.05 -26.59 14.71
N THR A 116 -23.68 -27.86 14.63
CA THR A 116 -24.62 -28.94 14.33
C THR A 116 -25.07 -29.47 15.69
N ASP A 117 -26.34 -29.19 16.01
CA ASP A 117 -27.15 -29.92 16.99
C ASP A 117 -27.47 -31.32 16.43
#